data_AF-A0A2D7GGY9-F1
#
_entry.id   AF-A0A2D7GGY9-F1
#
_cell.length_a   1.000
_cell.length_b   1.000
_cell.length_c   1.000
_cell.angle_alpha   90.00
_cell.angle_beta   90.00
_cell.angle_gamma   90.00
#
_symmetry.space_group_name_H-M   'P 1'
#
loop_
_entity.id
_entity.type
_entity.pdbx_description
1 polymer ?
#
loop_
_entity_poly.entity_id
_entity_poly.type
_entity_poly.pdbx_seq_one_letter_code
_entity_poly.pdbx_strand_id
1 'polypeptide(L)' 'MSDLKKLKTLEEIENKYNIFFIDLWGVIHNGLELFENVKTVLKRLKKKKQSCYFHYKCPKKILRYS' A
#
# COMPACT_ATOMS: atom_id res chain seq x y z
N MET A 1 26.97 -10.26 16.41
CA MET A 1 26.17 -9.16 15.83
C MET A 1 25.11 -9.80 14.94
N SER A 2 23.83 -9.62 15.21
CA SER A 2 22.78 -10.08 14.29
C SER A 2 22.74 -9.15 13.08
N ASP A 3 23.05 -9.69 11.90
CA ASP A 3 23.00 -8.94 10.65
C ASP A 3 21.60 -8.35 10.41
N LEU A 4 21.54 -7.05 10.13
CA LEU A 4 20.30 -6.36 9.79
C LEU A 4 19.77 -6.92 8.47
N LYS A 5 18.66 -7.65 8.52
CA LYS A 5 18.03 -8.21 7.33
C LYS A 5 17.28 -7.11 6.56
N LYS A 6 17.80 -6.73 5.40
CA LYS A 6 17.10 -5.86 4.46
C LYS A 6 15.96 -6.63 3.78
N LEU A 7 14.74 -6.14 3.95
CA LEU A 7 13.56 -6.66 3.26
C LEU A 7 13.59 -6.16 1.81
N LYS A 8 13.47 -7.08 0.84
CA LYS A 8 13.42 -6.72 -0.58
C LYS A 8 11.98 -6.62 -1.07
N THR A 9 11.09 -7.45 -0.53
CA THR A 9 9.70 -7.56 -1.00
C THR A 9 8.73 -7.71 0.15
N LEU A 10 7.49 -7.23 -0.03
CA LEU A 10 6.40 -7.38 0.93
C LEU A 10 6.09 -8.86 1.27
N GLU A 11 6.34 -9.78 0.33
CA GLU A 11 6.13 -11.23 0.50
C GLU A 11 6.87 -11.83 1.69
N GLU A 12 8.04 -11.29 2.02
CA GLU A 12 8.86 -11.79 3.13
C GLU A 12 8.22 -11.54 4.50
N ILE A 13 7.38 -10.51 4.59
CA ILE A 13 6.71 -10.10 5.82
C ILE A 13 5.21 -10.29 5.77
N GLU A 14 4.61 -10.52 4.60
CA GLU A 14 3.15 -10.56 4.48
C GLU A 14 2.55 -11.66 5.36
N ASN A 15 3.23 -12.79 5.56
CA ASN A 15 2.75 -13.87 6.45
C ASN A 15 2.90 -13.58 7.95
N LYS A 16 3.68 -12.56 8.34
CA LYS A 16 3.94 -12.23 9.75
C LYS A 16 2.93 -11.23 10.32
N TYR A 17 2.15 -10.58 9.45
CA TYR A 17 1.20 -9.56 9.84
C TYR A 17 -0.20 -9.92 9.34
N ASN A 18 -1.20 -9.67 10.17
CA ASN A 18 -2.62 -9.91 9.81
C ASN A 18 -3.29 -8.66 9.23
N ILE A 19 -2.72 -7.47 9.49
CA ILE A 19 -3.31 -6.17 9.15
C ILE A 19 -2.25 -5.31 8.47
N PHE A 20 -2.63 -4.67 7.35
CA PHE A 20 -1.78 -3.74 6.61
C PHE A 20 -2.46 -2.38 6.51
N PHE A 21 -1.73 -1.33 6.87
CA PHE A 21 -2.11 0.05 6.58
C PHE A 21 -1.33 0.50 5.35
N ILE A 22 -2.05 0.82 4.29
CA ILE A 22 -1.47 1.14 2.99
C ILE A 22 -1.88 2.56 2.61
N ASP A 23 -0.90 3.44 2.40
CA ASP A 23 -1.15 4.74 1.80
C ASP A 23 -1.58 4.58 0.35
N LEU A 24 -2.50 5.43 -0.11
CA LEU A 24 -3.02 5.35 -1.49
C LEU A 24 -2.17 6.17 -2.48
N TRP A 25 -1.91 7.44 -2.15
CA TRP A 25 -1.24 8.38 -3.07
C TRP A 25 0.26 8.11 -3.13
N GLY A 26 0.79 7.86 -4.32
CA GLY A 26 2.20 7.51 -4.55
C GLY A 26 2.56 6.04 -4.30
N VAL A 27 1.66 5.24 -3.71
CA VAL A 27 1.88 3.80 -3.43
C VAL A 27 0.94 2.92 -4.26
N ILE A 28 -0.35 3.28 -4.34
CA ILE A 28 -1.37 2.54 -5.10
C ILE A 28 -1.60 3.20 -6.46
N HIS A 29 -1.61 4.53 -6.49
CA HIS A 29 -1.82 5.33 -7.69
C HIS A 29 -1.05 6.65 -7.63
N ASN A 30 -0.73 7.20 -8.80
CA ASN A 30 -0.11 8.54 -8.92
C ASN A 30 -1.15 9.67 -9.04
N GLY A 31 -2.44 9.34 -8.97
CA GLY A 31 -3.55 10.30 -9.14
C GLY A 31 -4.12 10.38 -10.55
N LEU A 32 -3.47 9.71 -11.51
CA LEU A 32 -3.98 9.52 -12.88
C LEU A 32 -4.34 8.05 -13.09
N GLU A 33 -3.43 7.14 -12.71
CA GLU A 33 -3.55 5.71 -12.97
C GLU A 33 -3.11 4.88 -11.76
N LEU A 34 -3.64 3.66 -11.65
CA LEU A 34 -3.17 2.66 -10.69
C LEU A 34 -1.90 1.99 -11.22
N PHE A 35 -0.93 1.75 -10.34
CA PHE A 35 0.23 0.96 -10.72
C PHE A 35 -0.17 -0.49 -11.00
N GLU A 36 0.29 -1.05 -12.11
CA GLU A 36 -0.17 -2.36 -12.60
C GLU A 36 0.03 -3.50 -11.59
N ASN A 37 1.16 -3.47 -10.88
CA ASN A 37 1.54 -4.49 -9.90
C ASN A 37 0.68 -4.47 -8.63
N VAL A 38 0.00 -3.37 -8.34
CA VAL A 38 -0.80 -3.20 -7.12
C VAL A 38 -1.99 -4.16 -7.11
N LYS A 39 -2.64 -4.36 -8.27
CA LYS A 39 -3.77 -5.29 -8.38
C LYS A 39 -3.37 -6.71 -7.99
N THR A 40 -2.18 -7.15 -8.41
CA THR A 40 -1.65 -8.49 -8.10
C THR A 40 -1.33 -8.63 -6.61
N VAL A 41 -0.68 -7.63 -6.01
CA VAL A 41 -0.35 -7.62 -4.58
C VAL A 41 -1.62 -7.63 -3.73
N LEU A 42 -2.60 -6.77 -4.02
CA LEU A 42 -3.87 -6.73 -3.27
C LEU A 42 -4.67 -8.03 -3.39
N LYS A 43 -4.71 -8.66 -4.57
CA LYS A 43 -5.32 -9.98 -4.75
C LYS A 43 -4.66 -11.04 -3.86
N ARG A 44 -3.32 -11.01 -3.76
CA ARG A 44 -2.57 -11.94 -2.90
C ARG A 44 -2.88 -11.71 -1.42
N LEU A 45 -2.85 -10.46 -0.94
CA LEU A 45 -3.17 -10.12 0.45
C LEU A 45 -4.61 -10.52 0.80
N LYS A 46 -5.56 -10.30 -0.12
CA LYS A 46 -6.95 -10.74 0.04
C LYS A 46 -7.08 -12.26 0.14
N LYS A 47 -6.34 -13.03 -0.66
CA LYS A 47 -6.32 -14.50 -0.60
C LYS A 47 -5.83 -15.01 0.77
N LYS A 48 -4.94 -14.27 1.42
CA LYS A 48 -4.39 -14.59 2.75
C LYS A 48 -5.29 -14.15 3.92
N LYS A 49 -6.51 -13.66 3.65
CA LYS A 49 -7.46 -13.12 4.64
C LYS A 49 -6.86 -12.00 5.50
N GLN A 50 -5.93 -11.24 4.94
CA GLN A 50 -5.32 -10.11 5.64
C GLN A 50 -6.20 -8.87 5.46
N SER A 51 -6.46 -8.17 6.56
CA SER A 51 -7.25 -6.94 6.52
C SER A 51 -6.38 -5.79 6.02
N CYS A 52 -6.78 -5.19 4.90
CA CYS A 52 -6.09 -4.04 4.33
C CYS A 52 -6.91 -2.78 4.59
N TYR A 53 -6.32 -1.81 5.29
CA TYR A 53 -6.91 -0.49 5.49
C TYR A 53 -6.16 0.53 4.65
N PHE A 54 -6.90 1.29 3.85
CA PHE A 54 -6.34 2.31 2.98
C PHE A 54 -6.41 3.68 3.63
N HIS A 55 -5.28 4.37 3.68
CA HIS A 55 -5.22 5.76 4.14
C HIS A 55 -5.03 6.69 2.94
N TYR A 56 -5.93 7.67 2.81
CA TYR A 56 -5.87 8.67 1.75
C TYR A 56 -5.51 10.03 2.32
N LYS A 57 -4.27 10.49 2.10
CA LYS A 57 -3.92 11.90 2.29
C LYS A 57 -4.08 12.61 0.95
N CYS A 58 -5.31 13.07 0.67
CA CYS A 58 -5.52 14.04 -0.39
C CYS A 58 -4.87 15.37 0.02
N PRO A 59 -3.89 15.93 -0.72
CA PRO A 59 -3.62 17.34 -0.59
C PRO A 59 -4.89 18.08 -1.01
N LYS A 60 -5.58 18.71 -0.06
CA LYS A 60 -6.80 19.49 -0.33
C LYS A 60 -6.46 20.57 -1.36
N LYS A 61 -6.84 20.40 -2.63
CA LYS A 61 -6.95 21.53 -3.56
C LYS A 61 -8.13 22.37 -3.09
N ILE A 62 -7.86 23.41 -2.32
CA ILE A 62 -8.80 24.50 -2.09
C ILE A 62 -8.89 25.25 -3.42
N LEU A 63 -9.84 24.89 -4.27
CA LEU A 63 -10.26 25.78 -5.36
C LEU A 63 -11.25 26.76 -4.75
N ARG A 64 -10.76 27.91 -4.30
CA ARG A 64 -11.60 29.09 -4.11
C ARG A 64 -11.93 29.59 -5.52
N TYR A 65 -13.12 29.26 -5.99
CA TYR A 65 -13.73 30.05 -7.07
C TYR A 65 -14.19 31.35 -6.43
N SER A 66 -13.50 32.43 -6.80
CA SER A 66 -13.84 33.83 -6.54
C SER A 66 -15.12 34.24 -7.24
#